data_AF-F5L9B9-F1
#
_entry.id   AF-F5L9B9-F1
#
_cell.length_a   1.000
_cell.length_b   1.000
_cell.length_c   1.000
_cell.angle_alpha   90.00
_cell.angle_beta   90.00
_cell.angle_gamma   90.00
#
_symmetry.space_group_name_H-M   'P 1'
#
loop_
_entity.id
_entity.type
_entity.pdbx_description
1 polymer ?
#
loop_
_entity_poly.entity_id
_entity_poly.type
_entity_poly.pdbx_seq_one_letter_code
_entity_poly.pdbx_strand_id
1 'polypeptide(L)'
;MGFIDIIKNVLGLGKINGNIAEHEIKSNTKWIEAMYYISKDPKKAERLLLESEKENSLKTNSRQIIDLHFTYNHLIELYYKQRDKREDALDKCIHYCKLSIELYPEFEKAQIEEDLQLIKNAYHFNPEEMDKCLKEYKYTKPRVPAFERLAIIYEKQGKYKEAIDICDKALEYGLHDKTKGGFEARKNRLLKKMEQKSN
;
A
#
# COMPACT_ATOMS: atom_id res chain seq x y z
N MET A 1 4.43 12.32 -21.33
CA MET A 1 5.04 11.30 -20.46
C MET A 1 4.28 10.01 -20.69
N GLY A 2 4.92 9.02 -21.32
CA GLY A 2 4.31 7.75 -21.70
C GLY A 2 4.17 6.80 -20.50
N PHE A 3 3.37 5.75 -20.66
CA PHE A 3 3.18 4.67 -19.67
C PHE A 3 4.53 4.09 -19.17
N ILE A 4 5.49 3.94 -20.09
CA ILE A 4 6.85 3.46 -19.79
C ILE A 4 7.63 4.44 -18.92
N ASP A 5 7.49 5.75 -19.14
CA ASP A 5 8.22 6.77 -18.37
C ASP A 5 7.76 6.81 -16.91
N ILE A 6 6.47 6.55 -16.65
CA ILE A 6 5.90 6.51 -15.31
C ILE A 6 6.32 5.22 -14.59
N ILE A 7 6.39 4.08 -15.29
CA ILE A 7 6.91 2.82 -14.71
C ILE A 7 8.37 2.99 -14.25
N LYS A 8 9.21 3.58 -15.11
CA LYS A 8 10.63 3.83 -14.77
C LYS A 8 10.79 4.72 -13.53
N ASN A 9 9.89 5.69 -13.36
CA ASN A 9 9.90 6.58 -12.20
C ASN A 9 9.34 5.92 -10.93
N VAL A 10 8.26 5.13 -11.04
CA VAL A 10 7.63 4.44 -9.89
C VAL A 10 8.54 3.37 -9.31
N LEU A 11 9.31 2.68 -10.16
CA LEU A 11 10.24 1.62 -9.74
C LEU A 11 11.64 2.15 -9.34
N GLY A 12 11.86 3.47 -9.35
CA GLY A 12 13.18 4.06 -9.00
C GLY A 12 14.30 3.74 -10.01
N LEU A 13 13.96 3.24 -11.20
CA LEU A 13 14.91 2.73 -12.21
C LEU A 13 15.50 3.82 -13.12
N GLY A 14 15.18 5.10 -12.87
CA GLY A 14 15.60 6.23 -13.71
C GLY A 14 17.12 6.45 -13.83
N LYS A 15 17.94 5.69 -13.10
CA LYS A 15 19.42 5.74 -13.15
C LYS A 15 20.10 4.48 -13.70
N ILE A 16 19.35 3.44 -14.09
CA ILE A 16 19.95 2.19 -14.55
C ILE A 16 20.16 2.26 -16.07
N ASN A 17 21.41 2.52 -16.49
CA ASN A 17 21.85 2.37 -17.88
C ASN A 17 22.08 0.88 -18.19
N GLY A 18 20.99 0.13 -18.35
CA GLY A 18 20.99 -1.24 -18.84
C GLY A 18 19.80 -1.44 -19.77
N ASN A 19 20.00 -2.16 -20.87
CA ASN A 19 18.90 -2.66 -21.69
C ASN A 19 18.11 -3.67 -20.86
N ILE A 20 17.12 -3.18 -20.11
CA ILE A 20 16.10 -4.03 -19.53
C ILE A 20 15.30 -4.56 -20.72
N ALA A 21 15.27 -5.88 -20.91
CA ALA A 21 14.50 -6.45 -22.00
C ALA A 21 13.06 -5.98 -21.87
N GLU A 22 12.50 -5.44 -22.96
CA GLU A 22 11.10 -4.98 -23.04
C GLU A 22 10.10 -6.09 -22.61
N HIS A 23 10.57 -7.34 -22.58
CA HIS A 23 9.84 -8.52 -22.12
C HIS A 23 9.86 -8.74 -20.59
N GLU A 24 10.92 -8.36 -19.88
CA GLU A 24 10.98 -8.39 -18.41
C GLU A 24 10.12 -7.28 -17.78
N ILE A 25 9.96 -6.14 -18.47
CA ILE A 25 9.01 -5.08 -18.10
C ILE A 25 7.55 -5.48 -18.41
N LYS A 26 7.33 -6.36 -19.41
CA LYS A 26 6.00 -6.90 -19.76
C LYS A 26 5.50 -7.94 -18.73
N SER A 27 6.40 -8.47 -17.90
CA SER A 27 6.05 -9.12 -16.65
C SER A 27 5.97 -8.06 -15.56
N ASN A 28 4.80 -7.93 -14.92
CA ASN A 28 4.53 -7.14 -13.70
C ASN A 28 4.19 -5.66 -13.90
N THR A 29 2.98 -5.19 -13.61
CA THR A 29 1.90 -5.76 -12.80
C THR A 29 0.59 -5.08 -13.17
N LYS A 30 -0.51 -5.84 -13.26
CA LYS A 30 -1.83 -5.33 -13.65
C LYS A 30 -2.30 -4.16 -12.77
N TRP A 31 -1.87 -4.10 -11.51
CA TRP A 31 -2.14 -2.96 -10.63
C TRP A 31 -1.54 -1.65 -11.17
N ILE A 32 -0.36 -1.67 -11.81
CA ILE A 32 0.25 -0.48 -12.44
C ILE A 32 -0.63 -0.01 -13.60
N GLU A 33 -1.07 -0.91 -14.49
CA GLU A 33 -1.98 -0.52 -15.58
C GLU A 33 -3.29 0.06 -15.02
N ALA A 34 -3.85 -0.58 -13.99
CA ALA A 34 -5.08 -0.13 -13.38
C ALA A 34 -5.01 1.30 -12.82
N MET A 35 -3.87 1.72 -12.25
CA MET A 35 -3.67 3.08 -11.71
C MET A 35 -4.08 4.18 -12.69
N TYR A 36 -3.75 4.01 -13.98
CA TYR A 36 -4.07 4.98 -15.04
C TYR A 36 -5.58 5.09 -15.31
N TYR A 37 -6.30 3.99 -15.07
CA TYR A 37 -7.72 3.89 -15.35
C TYR A 37 -8.60 4.20 -14.14
N ILE A 38 -8.08 4.25 -12.90
CA ILE A 38 -8.90 4.48 -11.69
C ILE A 38 -9.91 5.63 -11.85
N SER A 39 -9.47 6.75 -12.42
CA SER A 39 -10.34 7.92 -12.63
C SER A 39 -10.91 8.02 -14.05
N LYS A 40 -10.37 7.29 -15.03
CA LYS A 40 -10.75 7.38 -16.45
C LYS A 40 -11.78 6.33 -16.86
N ASP A 41 -11.56 5.10 -16.40
CA ASP A 41 -12.42 3.94 -16.60
C ASP A 41 -12.36 3.06 -15.33
N PRO A 42 -13.18 3.39 -14.31
CA PRO A 42 -13.20 2.66 -13.04
C PRO A 42 -13.52 1.17 -13.19
N LYS A 43 -14.30 0.79 -14.21
CA LYS A 43 -14.64 -0.62 -14.47
C LYS A 43 -13.44 -1.39 -15.00
N LYS A 44 -12.70 -0.81 -15.95
CA LYS A 44 -11.44 -1.40 -16.43
C LYS A 44 -10.41 -1.50 -15.30
N ALA A 45 -10.28 -0.46 -14.48
CA ALA A 45 -9.40 -0.48 -13.32
C ALA A 45 -9.77 -1.59 -12.32
N GLU A 46 -11.07 -1.74 -11.98
CA GLU A 46 -11.56 -2.81 -11.11
C GLU A 46 -11.16 -4.19 -11.64
N ARG A 47 -11.43 -4.46 -12.93
CA ARG A 47 -11.09 -5.74 -13.55
C ARG A 47 -9.60 -6.06 -13.44
N LEU A 48 -8.74 -5.12 -13.83
CA LEU A 48 -7.28 -5.31 -13.79
C LEU A 48 -6.78 -5.55 -12.35
N LEU A 49 -7.33 -4.84 -11.37
CA LEU A 49 -6.94 -5.00 -9.98
C LEU A 49 -7.41 -6.33 -9.39
N LEU A 50 -8.62 -6.80 -9.73
CA LEU A 50 -9.11 -8.09 -9.28
C LEU A 50 -8.34 -9.26 -9.91
N GLU A 51 -7.93 -9.13 -11.18
CA GLU A 51 -7.01 -10.07 -11.81
C GLU A 51 -5.64 -10.07 -11.10
N SER A 52 -5.11 -8.89 -10.78
CA SER A 52 -3.87 -8.74 -9.99
C SER A 52 -3.97 -9.40 -8.61
N GLU A 53 -5.10 -9.21 -7.92
CA GLU A 53 -5.37 -9.84 -6.62
C GLU A 53 -5.34 -11.36 -6.74
N LYS A 54 -6.08 -11.90 -7.72
CA LYS A 54 -6.17 -13.35 -7.95
C LYS A 54 -4.79 -13.97 -8.18
N GLU A 55 -3.96 -13.35 -9.01
CA GLU A 55 -2.62 -13.84 -9.35
C GLU A 55 -1.66 -13.85 -8.16
N ASN A 56 -1.83 -12.92 -7.21
CA ASN A 56 -0.94 -12.75 -6.07
C ASN A 56 -1.51 -13.33 -4.76
N SER A 57 -2.75 -13.84 -4.79
CA SER A 57 -3.48 -14.32 -3.60
C SER A 57 -2.81 -15.47 -2.84
N LEU A 58 -1.99 -16.28 -3.52
CA LEU A 58 -1.26 -17.40 -2.91
C LEU A 58 -0.02 -16.96 -2.11
N LYS A 59 0.45 -15.71 -2.28
CA LYS A 59 1.57 -15.12 -1.52
C LYS A 59 2.81 -16.05 -1.44
N THR A 60 3.11 -16.75 -2.52
CA THR A 60 4.16 -17.80 -2.54
C THR A 60 5.58 -17.25 -2.43
N ASN A 61 5.76 -15.95 -2.65
CA ASN A 61 7.04 -15.25 -2.54
C ASN A 61 6.84 -13.77 -2.20
N SER A 62 7.94 -13.11 -1.85
CA SER A 62 7.96 -11.70 -1.42
C SER A 62 7.45 -10.75 -2.49
N ARG A 63 7.74 -11.01 -3.77
CA ARG A 63 7.20 -10.24 -4.90
C ARG A 63 5.66 -10.26 -4.94
N GLN A 64 5.03 -11.42 -4.79
CA GLN A 64 3.56 -11.53 -4.78
C GLN A 64 2.93 -10.80 -3.59
N ILE A 65 3.56 -10.87 -2.41
CA ILE A 65 3.08 -10.15 -1.21
C ILE A 65 3.13 -8.64 -1.46
N ILE A 66 4.22 -8.13 -2.04
CA ILE A 66 4.40 -6.72 -2.38
C ILE A 66 3.38 -6.28 -3.45
N ASP A 67 3.16 -7.08 -4.48
CA ASP A 67 2.17 -6.77 -5.52
C ASP A 67 0.73 -6.79 -4.98
N LEU A 68 0.43 -7.69 -4.04
CA LEU A 68 -0.85 -7.74 -3.36
C LEU A 68 -1.07 -6.49 -2.50
N HIS A 69 -0.03 -5.99 -1.81
CA HIS A 69 -0.10 -4.73 -1.07
C HIS A 69 -0.48 -3.55 -1.97
N PHE A 70 0.20 -3.39 -3.11
CA PHE A 70 -0.11 -2.31 -4.05
C PHE A 70 -1.48 -2.48 -4.70
N THR A 71 -1.86 -3.71 -5.03
CA THR A 71 -3.19 -4.04 -5.55
C THR A 71 -4.28 -3.58 -4.58
N TYR A 72 -4.16 -3.91 -3.29
CA TYR A 72 -5.13 -3.48 -2.27
C TYR A 72 -5.15 -1.96 -2.10
N ASN A 73 -4.00 -1.28 -2.11
CA ASN A 73 -3.97 0.19 -2.04
C ASN A 73 -4.78 0.85 -3.16
N HIS A 74 -4.70 0.32 -4.39
CA HIS A 74 -5.44 0.85 -5.53
C HIS A 74 -6.90 0.42 -5.57
N LEU A 75 -7.26 -0.76 -5.06
CA LEU A 75 -8.66 -1.14 -4.84
C LEU A 75 -9.32 -0.21 -3.80
N ILE A 76 -8.63 0.08 -2.71
CA ILE A 76 -9.08 1.05 -1.70
C ILE A 76 -9.29 2.42 -2.34
N GLU A 77 -8.33 2.91 -3.13
CA GLU A 77 -8.46 4.20 -3.83
C GLU A 77 -9.68 4.22 -4.76
N LEU A 78 -9.81 3.18 -5.60
CA LEU A 78 -10.89 3.03 -6.58
C LEU A 78 -12.27 3.04 -5.91
N TYR A 79 -12.46 2.20 -4.90
CA TYR A 79 -13.74 2.08 -4.22
C TYR A 79 -14.05 3.29 -3.35
N TYR A 80 -13.06 3.84 -2.66
CA TYR A 80 -13.27 5.07 -1.90
C TYR A 80 -13.68 6.24 -2.80
N LYS A 81 -13.15 6.36 -4.02
CA LYS A 81 -13.59 7.36 -5.00
C LYS A 81 -15.02 7.14 -5.50
N GLN A 82 -15.47 5.89 -5.54
CA GLN A 82 -16.82 5.51 -5.99
C GLN A 82 -17.86 5.41 -4.87
N ARG A 83 -17.47 5.55 -3.60
CA ARG A 83 -18.31 5.32 -2.41
C ARG A 83 -19.66 6.05 -2.40
N ASP A 84 -19.77 7.22 -3.04
CA ASP A 84 -20.99 8.03 -3.07
C ASP A 84 -21.79 7.81 -4.38
N LYS A 85 -21.28 6.99 -5.31
CA LYS A 85 -21.83 6.77 -6.67
C LYS A 85 -22.27 5.33 -6.92
N ARG A 86 -21.76 4.39 -6.13
CA ARG A 86 -21.96 2.95 -6.33
C ARG A 86 -22.21 2.31 -4.97
N GLU A 87 -23.34 1.62 -4.87
CA GLU A 87 -23.88 1.12 -3.59
C GLU A 87 -22.90 0.20 -2.84
N ASP A 88 -22.25 -0.72 -3.55
CA ASP A 88 -21.29 -1.68 -2.97
C ASP A 88 -19.90 -1.09 -2.71
N ALA A 89 -19.61 0.13 -3.16
CA ALA A 89 -18.24 0.64 -3.18
C ALA A 89 -17.74 0.96 -1.76
N LEU A 90 -18.59 1.44 -0.86
CA LEU A 90 -18.14 1.70 0.51
C LEU A 90 -17.78 0.39 1.22
N ASP A 91 -18.59 -0.67 1.05
CA ASP A 91 -18.35 -1.97 1.67
C ASP A 91 -17.11 -2.65 1.09
N LYS A 92 -16.91 -2.61 -0.23
CA LYS A 92 -15.67 -3.07 -0.86
C LYS A 92 -14.45 -2.28 -0.37
N CYS A 93 -14.58 -0.96 -0.20
CA CYS A 93 -13.50 -0.16 0.36
C CYS A 93 -13.12 -0.62 1.78
N ILE A 94 -14.11 -0.88 2.64
CA ILE A 94 -13.90 -1.41 3.99
C ILE A 94 -13.22 -2.79 3.92
N HIS A 95 -13.70 -3.67 3.06
CA HIS A 95 -13.15 -5.01 2.86
C HIS A 95 -11.65 -4.97 2.52
N TYR A 96 -11.27 -4.20 1.49
CA TYR A 96 -9.86 -4.10 1.10
C TYR A 96 -9.00 -3.34 2.10
N CYS A 97 -9.57 -2.40 2.88
CA CYS A 97 -8.84 -1.82 4.01
C CYS A 97 -8.48 -2.89 5.05
N LYS A 98 -9.41 -3.79 5.39
CA LYS A 98 -9.16 -4.88 6.35
C LYS A 98 -8.08 -5.84 5.83
N LEU A 99 -8.19 -6.28 4.57
CA LEU A 99 -7.18 -7.15 3.95
C LEU A 99 -5.81 -6.50 3.90
N SER A 100 -5.73 -5.20 3.57
CA SER A 100 -4.46 -4.45 3.54
C SER A 100 -3.81 -4.37 4.93
N ILE A 101 -4.59 -4.12 5.98
CA ILE A 101 -4.12 -4.07 7.36
C ILE A 101 -3.65 -5.45 7.84
N GLU A 102 -4.36 -6.51 7.47
CA GLU A 102 -3.99 -7.89 7.79
C GLU A 102 -2.69 -8.32 7.09
N LEU A 103 -2.52 -7.95 5.81
CA LEU A 103 -1.32 -8.25 5.03
C LEU A 103 -0.07 -7.49 5.51
N TYR A 104 -0.23 -6.37 6.21
CA TYR A 104 0.87 -5.43 6.46
C TYR A 104 2.11 -6.04 7.11
N PRO A 105 2.03 -6.92 8.15
CA PRO A 105 3.22 -7.53 8.73
C PRO A 105 3.97 -8.47 7.78
N GLU A 106 3.25 -9.18 6.90
CA GLU A 106 3.87 -10.01 5.85
C GLU A 106 4.54 -9.12 4.80
N PHE A 107 3.87 -8.04 4.41
CA PHE A 107 4.39 -7.07 3.45
C PHE A 107 5.66 -6.36 3.95
N GLU A 108 5.69 -5.93 5.21
CA GLU A 108 6.88 -5.29 5.79
C GLU A 108 8.09 -6.24 5.71
N LYS A 109 7.90 -7.52 6.07
CA LYS A 109 8.96 -8.53 5.97
C LYS A 109 9.41 -8.77 4.53
N ALA A 110 8.45 -8.93 3.61
CA ALA A 110 8.72 -9.16 2.20
C ALA A 110 9.49 -7.99 1.57
N GLN A 111 9.13 -6.75 1.90
CA GLN A 111 9.83 -5.57 1.39
C GLN A 111 11.26 -5.48 1.92
N ILE A 112 11.47 -5.74 3.21
CA ILE A 112 12.82 -5.78 3.80
C ILE A 112 13.66 -6.88 3.12
N GLU A 113 13.10 -8.07 2.91
CA GLU A 113 13.80 -9.16 2.25
C GLU A 113 14.24 -8.80 0.82
N GLU A 114 13.34 -8.24 0.01
CA GLU A 114 13.65 -7.79 -1.35
C GLU A 114 14.70 -6.66 -1.37
N ASP A 115 14.59 -5.69 -0.45
CA ASP A 115 15.59 -4.62 -0.33
C ASP A 115 16.98 -5.18 0.00
N LEU A 116 17.06 -6.12 0.95
CA LEU A 116 18.32 -6.77 1.32
C LEU A 116 18.87 -7.65 0.18
N GLN A 117 17.99 -8.33 -0.57
CA GLN A 117 18.40 -9.12 -1.72
C GLN A 117 18.92 -8.24 -2.86
N LEU A 118 18.29 -7.08 -3.07
CA LEU A 118 18.76 -6.07 -4.03
C LEU A 118 20.16 -5.57 -3.67
N ILE A 119 20.42 -5.28 -2.39
CA ILE A 119 21.76 -4.90 -1.91
C ILE A 119 22.76 -6.03 -2.20
N LYS A 120 22.44 -7.27 -1.82
CA LYS A 120 23.33 -8.42 -2.07
C LYS A 120 23.65 -8.58 -3.56
N ASN A 121 22.64 -8.48 -4.42
CA ASN A 121 22.81 -8.61 -5.87
C ASN A 121 23.64 -7.45 -6.45
N ALA A 122 23.41 -6.22 -6.00
CA ALA A 122 24.12 -5.04 -6.49
C ALA A 122 25.62 -5.04 -6.13
N TYR A 123 25.97 -5.59 -4.97
CA TYR A 123 27.34 -5.54 -4.42
C TYR A 123 28.02 -6.91 -4.30
N HIS A 124 27.52 -7.95 -4.97
CA HIS A 124 28.08 -9.31 -4.86
C HIS A 124 29.57 -9.42 -5.24
N PHE A 125 30.10 -8.52 -6.08
CA PHE A 125 31.53 -8.44 -6.42
C PHE A 125 32.35 -7.56 -5.46
N ASN A 126 31.72 -6.89 -4.49
CA ASN A 126 32.38 -6.03 -3.51
C ASN A 126 31.84 -6.30 -2.09
N PRO A 127 32.35 -7.35 -1.41
CA PRO A 127 31.82 -7.78 -0.12
C PRO A 127 31.96 -6.75 1.00
N GLU A 128 32.99 -5.90 0.97
CA GLU A 128 33.20 -4.86 1.98
C GLU A 128 32.13 -3.77 1.87
N GLU A 129 31.86 -3.28 0.66
CA GLU A 129 30.80 -2.30 0.44
C GLU A 129 29.41 -2.89 0.71
N MET A 130 29.21 -4.18 0.39
CA MET A 130 27.97 -4.89 0.71
C MET A 130 27.73 -4.93 2.23
N ASP A 131 28.72 -5.33 3.03
CA ASP A 131 28.61 -5.39 4.50
C ASP A 131 28.28 -4.01 5.09
N LYS A 132 28.93 -2.96 4.59
CA LYS A 132 28.63 -1.58 4.97
C LYS A 132 27.17 -1.20 4.66
N CYS A 133 26.71 -1.45 3.44
CA CYS A 133 25.33 -1.16 3.04
C CYS A 133 24.30 -1.93 3.88
N LEU A 134 24.56 -3.20 4.18
CA LEU A 134 23.68 -4.02 5.02
C LEU A 134 23.62 -3.49 6.47
N LYS A 135 24.75 -3.04 7.04
CA LYS A 135 24.80 -2.44 8.39
C LYS A 135 24.07 -1.10 8.47
N GLU A 136 24.12 -0.31 7.39
CA GLU A 136 23.49 1.02 7.34
C GLU A 136 22.02 0.97 6.89
N TYR A 137 21.54 -0.17 6.39
CA TYR A 137 20.18 -0.32 5.90
C TYR A 137 19.13 0.04 6.97
N LYS A 138 18.20 0.92 6.58
CA LYS A 138 17.07 1.33 7.39
C LYS A 138 15.80 1.22 6.56
N TYR A 139 14.92 0.33 6.98
CA TYR A 139 13.61 0.20 6.36
C TYR A 139 12.80 1.49 6.53
N THR A 140 12.37 2.06 5.41
CA THR A 140 11.50 3.24 5.39
C THR A 140 10.05 2.80 5.25
N LYS A 141 9.28 2.94 6.33
CA LYS A 141 7.87 2.56 6.35
C LYS A 141 7.06 3.35 5.30
N PRO A 142 6.32 2.67 4.40
CA PRO A 142 5.51 3.35 3.41
C PRO A 142 4.23 3.90 4.05
N ARG A 143 3.56 4.80 3.32
CA ARG A 143 2.18 5.17 3.67
C ARG A 143 1.25 4.02 3.31
N VAL A 144 0.41 3.62 4.26
CA VAL A 144 -0.63 2.59 4.06
C VAL A 144 -2.01 3.23 4.19
N PRO A 145 -2.68 3.59 3.07
CA PRO A 145 -3.94 4.34 3.10
C PRO A 145 -5.07 3.62 3.84
N ALA A 146 -5.01 2.30 3.96
CA ALA A 146 -6.04 1.48 4.60
C ALA A 146 -6.38 1.95 6.02
N PHE A 147 -5.37 2.23 6.85
CA PHE A 147 -5.56 2.69 8.23
C PHE A 147 -6.30 4.03 8.29
N GLU A 148 -5.85 5.00 7.47
CA GLU A 148 -6.49 6.32 7.40
C GLU A 148 -7.93 6.21 6.89
N ARG A 149 -8.15 5.46 5.80
CA ARG A 149 -9.47 5.32 5.18
C ARG A 149 -10.44 4.61 6.09
N LEU A 150 -10.04 3.52 6.72
CA LEU A 150 -10.91 2.76 7.60
C LEU A 150 -11.28 3.57 8.86
N ALA A 151 -10.33 4.29 9.45
CA ALA A 151 -10.60 5.19 10.57
C ALA A 151 -11.60 6.30 10.19
N ILE A 152 -11.46 6.91 9.01
CA ILE A 152 -12.42 7.92 8.50
C ILE A 152 -13.81 7.32 8.30
N ILE A 153 -13.89 6.13 7.71
CA ILE A 153 -15.17 5.46 7.43
C ILE A 153 -15.88 5.11 8.75
N TYR A 154 -15.17 4.51 9.70
CA TYR A 154 -15.74 4.20 11.01
C TYR A 154 -16.12 5.45 11.80
N GLU A 155 -15.32 6.52 11.75
CA GLU A 155 -15.67 7.83 12.33
C GLU A 155 -17.01 8.34 11.77
N LYS A 156 -17.20 8.28 10.45
CA LYS A 156 -18.46 8.70 9.79
C LYS A 156 -19.65 7.81 10.13
N GLN A 157 -19.42 6.52 10.37
CA GLN A 157 -20.44 5.58 10.83
C GLN A 157 -20.74 5.71 12.33
N GLY A 158 -20.07 6.61 13.06
CA GLY A 158 -20.19 6.75 14.51
C GLY A 158 -19.55 5.61 15.31
N LYS A 159 -18.78 4.74 14.65
CA LYS A 159 -18.03 3.61 15.22
C LYS A 159 -16.70 4.09 15.79
N TYR A 160 -16.77 4.93 16.82
CA TYR A 160 -15.60 5.63 17.34
C TYR A 160 -14.58 4.69 17.96
N LYS A 161 -15.02 3.64 18.66
CA LYS A 161 -14.13 2.65 19.26
C LYS A 161 -13.32 1.94 18.18
N GLU A 162 -13.98 1.45 17.14
CA GLU A 162 -13.30 0.79 16.03
C GLU A 162 -12.37 1.74 15.28
N ALA A 163 -12.75 3.01 15.12
CA ALA A 163 -11.87 4.01 14.52
C ALA A 163 -10.59 4.28 15.36
N ILE A 164 -10.72 4.27 16.69
CA ILE A 164 -9.59 4.38 17.64
C ILE A 164 -8.69 3.16 17.54
N ASP A 165 -9.26 1.94 17.52
CA ASP A 165 -8.50 0.69 17.40
C ASP A 165 -7.65 0.66 16.12
N ILE A 166 -8.19 1.18 15.00
CA ILE A 166 -7.40 1.34 13.76
C ILE A 166 -6.25 2.33 13.91
N CYS A 167 -6.45 3.44 14.64
CA CYS A 167 -5.37 4.40 14.90
C CYS A 167 -4.28 3.77 15.78
N ASP A 168 -4.67 3.03 16.81
CA ASP A 168 -3.74 2.35 17.72
C ASP A 168 -2.91 1.30 16.99
N LYS A 169 -3.54 0.49 16.13
CA LYS A 169 -2.83 -0.49 15.32
C LYS A 169 -1.83 0.18 14.35
N ALA A 170 -2.18 1.34 13.79
CA ALA A 170 -1.24 2.09 12.95
C ALA A 170 -0.03 2.61 13.74
N LEU A 171 -0.26 3.11 14.96
CA LEU A 171 0.79 3.58 15.86
C LEU A 171 1.70 2.44 16.34
N GLU A 172 1.13 1.26 16.62
CA GLU A 172 1.88 0.04 16.95
C GLU A 172 2.86 -0.33 15.83
N TYR A 173 2.42 -0.23 14.57
CA TYR A 173 3.29 -0.41 13.41
C TYR A 173 4.19 0.79 13.10
N GLY A 174 4.20 1.85 13.92
CA GLY A 174 5.00 3.05 13.67
C GLY A 174 4.65 3.78 12.36
N LEU A 175 3.40 3.65 11.89
CA LEU A 175 2.91 4.28 10.67
C LEU A 175 2.48 5.72 10.91
N HIS A 176 2.62 6.56 9.89
CA HIS A 176 2.16 7.95 9.90
C HIS A 176 1.33 8.23 8.63
N ASP A 177 0.14 8.85 8.78
CA ASP A 177 -0.79 9.09 7.65
C ASP A 177 -0.44 10.34 6.81
N LYS A 178 0.66 11.03 7.14
CA LYS A 178 1.15 12.28 6.52
C LYS A 178 0.25 13.50 6.75
N THR A 179 -0.73 13.41 7.65
CA THR A 179 -1.47 14.58 8.12
C THR A 179 -0.75 15.25 9.28
N LYS A 180 -1.14 16.49 9.61
CA LYS A 180 -0.60 17.20 10.78
C LYS A 180 -1.02 16.47 12.06
N GLY A 181 -0.04 15.89 12.76
CA GLY A 181 -0.25 15.16 14.02
C GLY A 181 -0.67 13.70 13.87
N GLY A 182 -0.69 13.17 12.65
CA GLY A 182 -0.79 11.73 12.39
C GLY A 182 -1.98 11.00 13.03
N PHE A 183 -1.76 9.73 13.36
CA PHE A 183 -2.75 8.89 14.02
C PHE A 183 -2.97 9.29 15.49
N GLU A 184 -2.00 9.90 16.18
CA GLU A 184 -2.20 10.38 17.55
C GLU A 184 -3.26 11.50 17.60
N ALA A 185 -3.16 12.50 16.73
CA ALA A 185 -4.13 13.59 16.67
C ALA A 185 -5.52 13.10 16.27
N ARG A 186 -5.60 12.11 15.35
CA ARG A 186 -6.86 11.46 14.98
C ARG A 186 -7.48 10.73 16.16
N LYS A 187 -6.72 9.90 16.87
CA LYS A 187 -7.16 9.19 18.08
C LYS A 187 -7.70 10.15 19.13
N ASN A 188 -6.95 11.21 19.44
CA ASN A 188 -7.35 12.21 20.44
C ASN A 188 -8.67 12.92 20.06
N ARG A 189 -8.89 13.20 18.78
CA ARG A 189 -10.17 13.75 18.29
C ARG A 189 -11.31 12.75 18.47
N LEU A 190 -11.08 11.47 18.17
CA LEU A 190 -12.08 10.41 18.27
C LEU A 190 -12.49 10.14 19.73
N LEU A 191 -11.54 10.14 20.66
CA LEU A 191 -11.81 10.00 22.09
C LEU A 191 -12.78 11.07 22.59
N LYS A 192 -12.54 12.35 22.25
CA LYS A 192 -13.44 13.46 22.61
C LYS A 192 -14.86 13.27 22.05
N LYS A 193 -14.98 12.79 20.81
CA LYS A 193 -16.29 12.52 20.19
C LYS A 193 -17.03 11.34 20.85
N MET A 194 -16.30 10.35 21.34
CA MET A 194 -16.85 9.20 22.05
C MET A 194 -17.39 9.61 23.43
N GLU A 195 -16.66 10.46 24.16
CA GLU A 195 -17.09 11.04 25.43
C GLU A 195 -18.35 11.90 25.26
N GLN A 196 -18.39 12.78 24.25
CA GLN A 196 -19.53 13.65 23.96
C GLN A 196 -20.81 12.89 23.57
N LYS A 197 -20.70 11.66 23.04
CA LYS A 197 -21.86 10.81 22.73
C LYS A 197 -22.35 9.97 23.91
N SER A 198 -21.54 9.85 24.96
CA SER A 198 -21.85 9.03 26.15
C SER A 198 -22.55 9.85 27.24
N ASN A 199 -22.67 11.17 27.04
CA ASN A 199 -23.43 12.13 27.85
C ASN A 199 -24.75 12.51 27.16
#